data_AF-A0A0G1MPI5-F1
#
_entry.id   AF-A0A0G1MPI5-F1
#
_cell.length_a   1.000
_cell.length_b   1.000
_cell.length_c   1.000
_cell.angle_alpha   90.00
_cell.angle_beta   90.00
_cell.angle_gamma   90.00
#
_symmetry.space_group_name_H-M   'P 1'
#
loop_
_entity.id
_entity.type
_entity.pdbx_description
1 polymer ?
#
loop_
_entity_poly.entity_id
_entity_poly.type
_entity_poly.pdbx_seq_one_letter_code
_entity_poly.pdbx_strand_id
1 'polypeptide(L)'
;MDNIAQISDLQIIFGNLVRSILGFTGIALFVLLLVGGFKYITSGGDPKAVEGAQKTLTYAIGGLILILVSYLILVLIRTITGANVTEFNVVLP
;
A
#
# COMPACT_ATOMS: atom_id res chain seq x y z
N MET A 1 -1.94 -39.21 8.87
CA MET A 1 -0.64 -38.50 8.88
C MET A 1 -0.51 -38.05 7.43
N ASP A 2 -0.83 -36.82 7.04
CA ASP A 2 -0.15 -35.58 7.41
C ASP A 2 -1.08 -34.39 7.21
N ASN A 3 -1.55 -33.80 8.32
CA ASN A 3 -2.22 -32.50 8.33
C ASN A 3 -1.34 -31.55 9.15
N ILE A 4 -0.12 -31.35 8.64
CA ILE A 4 0.80 -30.34 9.12
C ILE A 4 0.89 -29.30 8.02
N ALA A 5 0.55 -28.06 8.36
CA ALA A 5 0.55 -26.92 7.46
C ALA A 5 1.88 -26.89 6.69
N GLN A 6 1.82 -26.95 5.36
CA GLN A 6 3.01 -26.89 4.54
C GLN A 6 3.47 -25.44 4.39
N ILE A 7 4.77 -25.22 4.18
CA ILE A 7 5.31 -23.87 3.89
C ILE A 7 4.65 -23.26 2.64
N SER A 8 4.13 -24.10 1.73
CA SER A 8 3.34 -23.66 0.57
C SER A 8 1.99 -23.03 0.97
N ASP A 9 1.27 -23.58 1.96
CA ASP A 9 0.00 -23.00 2.42
C ASP A 9 0.20 -21.61 3.01
N LEU A 10 1.32 -21.42 3.73
CA LEU A 10 1.69 -20.11 4.26
C LEU A 10 1.95 -19.10 3.14
N GLN A 11 2.53 -19.52 2.02
CA GLN A 11 2.75 -18.63 0.87
C GLN A 11 1.45 -18.14 0.28
N ILE A 12 0.48 -19.04 0.10
CA ILE A 12 -0.82 -18.70 -0.48
C ILE A 12 -1.57 -17.73 0.44
N ILE A 13 -1.62 -18.01 1.73
CA ILE A 13 -2.31 -17.16 2.71
C ILE A 13 -1.65 -15.78 2.77
N PHE A 14 -0.32 -15.74 2.89
CA PHE A 14 0.42 -14.48 2.99
C PHE A 14 0.32 -13.65 1.71
N GLY A 15 0.51 -14.26 0.54
CA GLY A 15 0.40 -13.59 -0.75
C GLY A 15 -1.00 -13.00 -0.99
N ASN A 16 -2.04 -13.77 -0.67
CA ASN A 16 -3.42 -13.30 -0.77
C ASN A 16 -3.71 -12.17 0.23
N LEU A 17 -3.19 -12.26 1.46
CA LEU A 17 -3.36 -11.23 2.48
C LEU A 17 -2.72 -9.90 2.05
N VAL A 18 -1.46 -9.94 1.61
CA VAL A 18 -0.74 -8.74 1.15
C VAL A 18 -1.45 -8.11 -0.04
N ARG A 19 -1.83 -8.91 -1.04
CA ARG A 19 -2.55 -8.43 -2.23
C ARG A 19 -3.89 -7.78 -1.87
N SER A 20 -4.62 -8.38 -0.93
CA SER A 20 -5.89 -7.85 -0.43
C SER A 20 -5.68 -6.52 0.28
N ILE A 21 -4.74 -6.43 1.21
CA ILE A 21 -4.42 -5.19 1.95
C ILE A 21 -3.97 -4.08 1.00
N LEU A 22 -3.11 -4.37 0.03
CA LEU A 22 -2.67 -3.38 -0.96
C LEU A 22 -3.84 -2.86 -1.81
N GLY A 23 -4.74 -3.75 -2.24
CA GLY A 23 -5.96 -3.37 -2.95
C GLY A 23 -6.86 -2.44 -2.12
N PHE A 24 -7.14 -2.82 -0.87
CA PHE A 24 -7.93 -1.99 0.05
C PHE A 24 -7.25 -0.65 0.35
N THR A 25 -5.93 -0.64 0.51
CA THR A 25 -5.15 0.57 0.78
C THR A 25 -5.24 1.56 -0.39
N GLY A 26 -5.14 1.08 -1.64
CA GLY A 26 -5.30 1.92 -2.82
C GLY A 26 -6.66 2.62 -2.87
N ILE A 27 -7.74 1.88 -2.58
CA ILE A 27 -9.10 2.43 -2.52
C ILE A 27 -9.22 3.45 -1.38
N ALA A 28 -8.70 3.13 -0.20
CA ALA A 28 -8.74 4.03 0.96
C ALA A 28 -7.99 5.35 0.70
N LEU A 29 -6.79 5.29 0.12
CA LEU A 29 -6.02 6.48 -0.25
C LEU A 29 -6.76 7.33 -1.30
N PHE A 30 -7.38 6.69 -2.29
CA PHE A 30 -8.20 7.39 -3.27
C PHE A 30 -9.39 8.13 -2.63
N VAL A 31 -10.12 7.49 -1.72
CA VAL A 31 -11.22 8.13 -0.97
C VAL A 31 -10.71 9.30 -0.13
N LEU A 32 -9.56 9.16 0.54
CA LEU A 32 -8.97 10.24 1.34
C LEU A 32 -8.56 11.43 0.48
N LEU A 33 -8.04 11.21 -0.73
CA LEU A 33 -7.76 12.28 -1.69
C LEU A 33 -9.05 13.01 -2.09
N LEU A 34 -10.13 12.28 -2.39
CA LEU A 34 -11.42 12.89 -2.74
C LEU A 34 -11.98 13.71 -1.58
N VAL A 35 -12.04 13.13 -0.37
CA VAL A 35 -12.58 13.82 0.82
C VAL A 35 -11.73 15.04 1.17
N GLY A 36 -10.40 14.91 1.14
CA GLY A 36 -9.48 16.02 1.37
C GLY A 36 -9.64 17.14 0.33
N GLY A 37 -9.74 16.76 -0.95
CA GLY A 37 -9.94 17.70 -2.06
C GLY A 37 -11.29 18.43 -1.99
N PHE A 38 -12.39 17.69 -1.77
CA PHE A 38 -13.71 18.30 -1.58
C PHE A 38 -13.71 19.25 -0.40
N LYS A 39 -13.20 18.81 0.76
CA LYS A 39 -13.11 19.64 1.95
C LYS A 39 -12.29 20.91 1.69
N TYR A 40 -11.20 20.82 0.95
CA TYR A 40 -10.37 21.97 0.59
C TYR A 40 -11.14 22.99 -0.24
N ILE A 41 -11.86 22.54 -1.27
CA ILE A 41 -12.67 23.40 -2.14
C ILE A 41 -13.86 24.03 -1.38
N THR A 42 -14.56 23.24 -0.55
CA THR A 42 -15.73 23.71 0.20
C THR A 42 -15.38 24.53 1.45
N SER A 43 -14.10 24.66 1.80
CA SER A 43 -13.67 25.38 3.02
C SER A 43 -13.96 26.88 2.98
N GLY A 44 -14.23 27.46 1.80
CA GLY A 44 -14.67 28.86 1.68
C GLY A 44 -13.69 29.92 2.22
N GLY A 45 -12.44 29.53 2.49
CA GLY A 45 -11.42 30.39 3.08
C GLY A 45 -11.32 30.37 4.60
N ASP A 46 -12.10 29.55 5.32
CA ASP A 46 -11.90 29.35 6.77
C ASP A 46 -10.53 28.68 7.02
N PRO A 47 -9.57 29.37 7.70
CA PRO A 47 -8.23 28.85 7.91
C PRO A 47 -8.20 27.48 8.58
N LYS A 48 -9.13 27.21 9.52
CA LYS A 48 -9.18 25.92 10.23
C LYS A 48 -9.63 24.78 9.34
N ALA A 49 -10.63 25.02 8.49
CA ALA A 49 -11.13 24.02 7.56
C ALA A 49 -10.09 23.70 6.47
N VAL A 50 -9.41 24.73 5.95
CA VAL A 50 -8.33 24.61 4.97
C VAL A 50 -7.16 23.81 5.54
N GLU A 51 -6.70 24.12 6.76
CA GLU A 51 -5.58 23.40 7.39
C GLU A 51 -5.92 21.92 7.58
N GLY A 52 -7.14 21.61 8.03
CA GLY A 52 -7.60 20.22 8.18
C GLY A 52 -7.67 19.46 6.85
N ALA A 53 -8.12 20.13 5.78
CA ALA A 53 -8.16 19.55 4.44
C ALA A 53 -6.75 19.29 3.89
N GLN A 54 -5.84 20.25 4.04
CA GLN A 54 -4.44 20.13 3.64
C GLN A 54 -3.74 18.98 4.38
N LYS A 55 -3.94 18.84 5.69
CA LYS A 55 -3.39 17.70 6.44
C LYS A 55 -3.88 16.36 5.89
N THR A 56 -5.18 16.25 5.63
CA THR A 56 -5.78 15.04 5.04
C THR A 56 -5.13 14.70 3.69
N LEU A 57 -4.96 15.71 2.83
CA LEU A 57 -4.34 15.55 1.53
C LEU A 57 -2.86 15.16 1.64
N THR A 58 -2.11 15.79 2.55
CA THR A 58 -0.70 15.45 2.82
C THR A 58 -0.55 14.00 3.27
N TYR A 59 -1.41 13.51 4.16
CA TYR A 59 -1.36 12.10 4.58
C TYR A 59 -1.70 11.14 3.44
N ALA A 60 -2.71 11.46 2.62
CA ALA A 60 -3.08 10.63 1.48
C ALA A 60 -1.95 10.56 0.42
N ILE A 61 -1.36 11.71 0.09
CA ILE A 61 -0.21 11.79 -0.84
C ILE A 61 1.01 11.10 -0.23
N GLY A 62 1.30 11.33 1.05
CA GLY A 62 2.40 10.68 1.76
C GLY A 62 2.29 9.16 1.75
N GLY A 63 1.09 8.63 1.97
CA GLY A 63 0.82 7.19 1.89
C GLY A 63 1.05 6.62 0.48
N LEU A 64 0.62 7.33 -0.57
CA LEU A 64 0.89 6.93 -1.94
C LEU A 64 2.38 6.92 -2.27
N ILE A 65 3.10 7.99 -1.89
CA ILE A 65 4.54 8.08 -2.08
C ILE A 65 5.25 6.94 -1.35
N LEU A 66 4.85 6.63 -0.12
CA LEU A 66 5.44 5.55 0.66
C LEU A 66 5.30 4.18 -0.03
N ILE A 67 4.13 3.88 -0.60
CA ILE A 67 3.91 2.64 -1.36
C ILE A 67 4.80 2.61 -2.62
N LEU A 68 4.87 3.72 -3.35
CA LEU A 68 5.70 3.84 -4.56
C LEU A 68 7.18 3.65 -4.25
N VAL A 69 7.68 4.30 -3.20
CA VAL A 69 9.09 4.19 -2.76
C VAL A 69 9.39 2.76 -2.28
N SER A 70 8.47 2.15 -1.52
CA SER A 70 8.61 0.76 -1.09
C SER A 70 8.75 -0.18 -2.28
N TYR A 71 7.89 -0.03 -3.30
CA TYR A 71 7.97 -0.83 -4.53
C TYR A 71 9.28 -0.58 -5.29
N LEU A 72 9.72 0.68 -5.40
CA LEU A 72 10.97 1.02 -6.06
C LEU A 72 12.18 0.34 -5.39
N ILE A 73 12.22 0.30 -4.06
CA ILE A 73 13.27 -0.40 -3.31
C ILE A 73 13.28 -1.89 -3.67
N LEU A 74 12.12 -2.55 -3.73
CA LEU A 74 12.03 -3.96 -4.12
C LEU A 74 12.53 -4.20 -5.55
N VAL A 75 12.23 -3.29 -6.48
CA VAL A 75 12.72 -3.35 -7.87
C VAL A 75 14.24 -3.16 -7.93
N LEU A 76 14.80 -2.26 -7.12
CA LEU A 76 16.25 -2.09 -7.04
C LEU A 76 16.93 -3.35 -6.51
N ILE A 77 16.40 -3.96 -5.44
CA ILE A 77 16.91 -5.24 -4.92
C ILE A 77 16.87 -6.31 -6.01
N ARG A 78 15.73 -6.46 -6.70
CA ARG A 78 15.59 -7.39 -7.82
C ARG A 78 16.64 -7.17 -8.91
N THR A 79 16.93 -5.91 -9.24
CA THR A 79 17.86 -5.53 -10.30
C THR A 79 19.31 -5.84 -9.91
N ILE A 80 19.67 -5.63 -8.65
CA ILE A 80 21.03 -5.86 -8.15
C ILE A 80 21.29 -7.36 -7.90
N THR A 81 20.33 -8.06 -7.29
CA THR A 81 20.49 -9.46 -6.88
C THR A 81 20.06 -10.45 -7.96
N GLY A 82 19.20 -10.06 -8.90
CA GLY A 82 18.59 -10.96 -9.88
C GLY A 82 17.49 -11.87 -9.31
N ALA A 83 17.23 -11.80 -7.99
CA ALA A 83 16.19 -12.57 -7.33
C ALA A 83 14.82 -11.88 -7.42
N ASN A 84 13.76 -12.65 -7.70
CA ASN A 84 12.39 -12.14 -7.71
C ASN A 84 11.86 -11.98 -6.27
N VAL A 85 12.13 -10.83 -5.66
CA VAL A 85 11.66 -10.49 -4.30
C VAL A 85 10.25 -9.89 -4.26
N THR A 86 9.63 -9.68 -5.42
CA THR A 86 8.25 -9.15 -5.55
C THR A 86 7.19 -10.24 -5.45
N GLU A 87 7.60 -11.50 -5.60
CA GLU A 87 6.73 -12.66 -5.52
C GLU A 87 7.16 -13.49 -4.32
N PHE A 88 6.22 -13.74 -3.40
CA PHE A 88 6.47 -14.62 -2.27
C PHE A 88 6.26 -16.07 -2.73
N ASN A 89 7.26 -16.62 -3.41
CA ASN A 89 7.31 -18.01 -3.85
C ASN A 89 8.47 -18.71 -3.14
N VAL A 90 8.18 -19.64 -2.23
CA VAL A 90 9.21 -20.53 -1.68
C VAL A 90 9.18 -21.80 -2.51
N VAL A 91 10.11 -21.89 -3.46
CA VAL A 91 10.36 -23.10 -4.22
C VAL A 91 10.89 -24.14 -3.22
N LEU A 92 10.07 -25.12 -2.90
CA LEU A 92 10.50 -26.30 -2.15
C LEU A 92 11.31 -27.18 -3.11
N PRO A 93 12.52 -27.64 -2.74
CA PRO A 93 13.23 -28.67 -3.50
C PRO A 93 12.49 -30.01 -3.47
#